data_AF-A0A3B5KT23-F1
#
_entry.id   AF-A0A3B5KT23-F1
#
_cell.length_a   1.000
_cell.length_b   1.000
_cell.length_c   1.000
_cell.angle_alpha   90.00
_cell.angle_beta   90.00
_cell.angle_gamma   90.00
#
_symmetry.space_group_name_H-M   'P 1'
#
loop_
_entity.id
_entity.type
_entity.pdbx_description
1 polymer ?
#
loop_
_entity_poly.entity_id
_entity_poly.type
_entity_poly.pdbx_seq_one_letter_code
_entity_poly.pdbx_strand_id
1 'polypeptide(L)'
;IENGRFAKYRYFAHAKINDSDFFMITKRGIFFVTKGTFGQLTCEWQYLFEEFTMDPKIVGGRRLRIEAKERVKSVFHAKEFGKIINFKTPEIAQWVLNKLEDARDRLPKY
;
A
#
# COMPACT_ATOMS: atom_id res chain seq x y z
N ILE A 1 -21.33 1.63 -15.01
CA ILE A 1 -20.19 1.91 -14.09
C ILE A 1 -19.05 1.04 -14.58
N GLU A 2 -18.00 1.65 -15.13
CA GLU A 2 -16.88 0.95 -15.77
C GLU A 2 -16.21 -0.02 -14.80
N ASN A 3 -16.19 -1.30 -15.20
CA ASN A 3 -15.47 -2.36 -14.50
C ASN A 3 -13.96 -2.18 -14.75
N GLY A 4 -13.37 -1.19 -14.07
CA GLY A 4 -11.93 -0.99 -14.06
C GLY A 4 -11.21 -2.22 -13.50
N ARG A 5 -9.96 -2.43 -13.95
CA ARG A 5 -9.07 -3.55 -13.60
C ARG A 5 -8.88 -3.77 -12.08
N PHE A 6 -9.28 -2.80 -11.26
CA PHE A 6 -9.21 -2.82 -9.81
C PHE A 6 -10.54 -3.11 -9.08
N ALA A 7 -11.67 -3.20 -9.79
CA ALA A 7 -13.00 -3.47 -9.22
C ALA A 7 -13.11 -4.85 -8.53
N LYS A 8 -12.17 -5.77 -8.83
CA LYS A 8 -12.07 -7.08 -8.16
C LYS A 8 -11.45 -6.99 -6.76
N TYR A 9 -10.76 -5.91 -6.42
CA TYR A 9 -10.21 -5.68 -5.09
C TYR A 9 -11.27 -4.97 -4.24
N ARG A 10 -11.89 -5.70 -3.31
CA ARG A 10 -12.81 -5.10 -2.34
C ARG A 10 -12.05 -4.01 -1.57
N TYR A 11 -12.45 -2.76 -1.80
CA TYR A 11 -11.96 -1.59 -1.10
C TYR A 11 -12.06 -1.80 0.41
N PHE A 12 -11.02 -1.41 1.15
CA PHE A 12 -10.99 -1.54 2.61
C PHE A 12 -10.86 -0.16 3.28
N ALA A 13 -9.78 0.57 2.99
CA ALA A 13 -9.55 1.91 3.51
C ALA A 13 -8.61 2.68 2.59
N HIS A 14 -8.53 4.00 2.74
CA HIS A 14 -7.44 4.78 2.17
C HIS A 14 -7.00 5.87 3.15
N ALA A 15 -5.74 6.27 3.04
CA ALA A 15 -5.17 7.41 3.73
C ALA A 15 -4.62 8.39 2.71
N LYS A 16 -4.89 9.67 2.95
CA LYS A 16 -4.33 10.77 2.16
C LYS A 16 -2.93 11.08 2.69
N ILE A 17 -1.91 10.93 1.85
CA ILE A 17 -0.51 11.23 2.20
C ILE A 17 -0.25 12.73 2.04
N ASN A 18 -0.68 13.28 0.91
CA ASN A 18 -0.69 14.70 0.60
C ASN A 18 -1.89 15.02 -0.32
N ASP A 19 -1.96 16.21 -0.91
CA ASP A 19 -3.10 16.61 -1.74
C ASP A 19 -3.33 15.75 -2.98
N SER A 20 -2.27 15.12 -3.48
CA SER A 20 -2.30 14.29 -4.69
C SER A 20 -2.12 12.81 -4.41
N ASP A 21 -1.47 12.43 -3.32
CA ASP A 21 -1.06 11.06 -3.07
C ASP A 21 -1.96 10.36 -2.05
N PHE A 22 -2.35 9.14 -2.40
CA PHE A 22 -3.24 8.29 -1.66
C PHE A 22 -2.59 6.93 -1.43
N PHE A 23 -2.63 6.47 -0.19
CA PHE A 23 -2.29 5.11 0.17
C PHE A 23 -3.58 4.32 0.35
N MET A 24 -3.85 3.38 -0.55
CA MET A 24 -5.06 2.58 -0.54
C MET A 24 -4.77 1.19 0.00
N ILE A 25 -5.62 0.73 0.91
CA ILE A 25 -5.63 -0.61 1.47
C ILE A 25 -6.84 -1.34 0.89
N THR A 26 -6.62 -2.54 0.38
CA THR A 26 -7.65 -3.44 -0.09
C THR A 26 -7.59 -4.75 0.68
N LYS A 27 -8.56 -5.63 0.47
CA LYS A 27 -8.55 -6.95 1.10
C LYS A 27 -7.39 -7.86 0.68
N ARG A 28 -6.63 -7.56 -0.38
CA ARG A 28 -5.54 -8.42 -0.86
C ARG A 28 -4.15 -7.78 -0.80
N GLY A 29 -4.10 -6.48 -0.55
CA GLY A 29 -2.86 -5.73 -0.68
C GLY A 29 -3.09 -4.24 -0.65
N ILE A 30 -2.05 -3.53 -1.03
CA ILE A 30 -1.94 -2.08 -0.93
C ILE A 30 -1.55 -1.47 -2.29
N PHE A 31 -1.94 -0.22 -2.47
CA PHE A 31 -1.64 0.57 -3.65
C PHE A 31 -1.21 1.96 -3.23
N PHE A 32 -0.17 2.48 -3.85
CA PHE A 32 0.18 3.88 -3.79
C PHE A 32 -0.27 4.55 -5.07
N VAL A 33 -1.19 5.50 -4.94
CA VAL A 33 -1.87 6.14 -6.05
C VAL A 33 -1.63 7.63 -5.99
N THR A 34 -1.16 8.21 -7.09
CA THR A 34 -0.96 9.64 -7.24
C THR A 34 -2.02 10.20 -8.18
N LYS A 35 -2.64 11.31 -7.78
CA LYS A 35 -3.59 12.08 -8.57
C LYS A 35 -2.83 13.14 -9.37
N GLY A 36 -2.80 12.97 -10.68
CA GLY A 36 -2.23 13.94 -11.60
C GLY A 36 -3.06 15.22 -11.70
N THR A 37 -2.47 16.24 -12.32
CA THR A 37 -3.04 17.60 -12.47
C THR A 37 -4.45 17.62 -13.08
N PHE A 38 -4.75 16.68 -13.97
CA PHE A 38 -6.06 16.55 -14.63
C PHE A 38 -7.03 15.58 -13.92
N GLY A 39 -6.76 15.25 -12.65
CA GLY A 39 -7.60 14.34 -11.86
C GLY A 39 -7.44 12.86 -12.19
N GLN A 40 -6.51 12.51 -13.09
CA GLN A 40 -6.18 11.12 -13.42
C GLN A 40 -5.50 10.45 -12.22
N LEU A 41 -5.92 9.24 -11.87
CA LEU A 41 -5.31 8.45 -10.82
C LEU A 41 -4.31 7.47 -11.43
N THR A 42 -3.04 7.62 -11.05
CA THR A 42 -1.94 6.75 -11.48
C THR A 42 -1.51 5.88 -10.30
N CYS A 43 -1.49 4.56 -10.50
CA CYS A 43 -0.93 3.65 -9.52
C CYS A 43 0.59 3.58 -9.70
N GLU A 44 1.34 4.19 -8.78
CA GLU A 44 2.80 4.22 -8.82
C GLU A 44 3.39 2.84 -8.51
N TRP A 45 2.86 2.18 -7.48
CA TRP A 45 3.23 0.83 -7.11
C TRP A 45 2.12 0.15 -6.31
N GLN A 46 2.16 -1.16 -6.29
CA GLN A 46 1.23 -2.02 -5.56
C GLN A 46 1.98 -3.21 -4.99
N TYR A 47 1.51 -3.72 -3.86
CA TYR A 47 1.99 -4.97 -3.29
C TYR A 47 0.81 -5.77 -2.77
N LEU A 48 0.80 -7.06 -3.06
CA LEU A 48 -0.07 -8.00 -2.39
C LEU A 48 0.47 -8.33 -0.99
N PHE A 49 -0.41 -8.68 -0.06
CA PHE A 49 0.01 -9.05 1.29
C PHE A 49 0.95 -10.26 1.31
N GLU A 50 0.79 -11.18 0.36
CA GLU A 50 1.68 -12.35 0.17
C GLU A 50 3.09 -11.98 -0.30
N GLU A 51 3.26 -10.77 -0.84
CA GLU A 51 4.57 -10.28 -1.30
C GLU A 51 5.37 -9.65 -0.16
N PHE A 52 4.77 -9.42 1.01
CA PHE A 52 5.47 -8.81 2.13
C PHE A 52 6.51 -9.76 2.70
N THR A 53 7.75 -9.29 2.82
CA THR A 53 8.86 -10.05 3.43
C THR A 53 8.96 -9.80 4.92
N MET A 54 8.44 -8.66 5.39
CA MET A 54 8.36 -8.30 6.79
C MET A 54 7.04 -7.60 7.09
N ASP A 55 6.62 -7.66 8.35
CA ASP A 55 5.46 -6.91 8.80
C ASP A 55 5.72 -5.39 8.68
N PRO A 56 4.75 -4.62 8.15
CA PRO A 56 4.86 -3.18 8.09
C PRO A 56 5.04 -2.59 9.48
N LYS A 57 5.87 -1.56 9.59
CA LYS A 57 6.18 -0.94 10.88
C LYS A 57 6.36 0.55 10.75
N ILE A 58 6.02 1.27 11.82
CA ILE A 58 6.32 2.70 11.93
C ILE A 58 7.78 2.88 12.33
N VAL A 59 8.49 3.71 11.57
CA VAL A 59 9.87 4.12 11.78
C VAL A 59 9.90 5.64 11.93
N GLY A 60 10.64 6.15 12.92
CA GLY A 60 10.75 7.60 13.13
C GLY A 60 9.41 8.29 13.39
N GLY A 61 8.47 7.60 14.06
CA GLY A 61 7.19 8.11 14.55
C GLY A 61 6.08 8.29 13.51
N ARG A 62 6.41 8.63 12.25
CA ARG A 62 5.40 8.93 11.20
C ARG A 62 5.66 8.29 9.84
N ARG A 63 6.69 7.46 9.72
CA ARG A 63 7.03 6.81 8.45
C ARG A 63 6.63 5.35 8.50
N LEU A 64 5.75 4.90 7.62
CA LEU A 64 5.45 3.48 7.47
C LEU A 64 6.46 2.85 6.52
N ARG A 65 7.18 1.84 7.01
CA ARG A 65 8.06 1.00 6.20
C ARG A 65 7.32 -0.26 5.80
N ILE A 66 7.35 -0.57 4.51
CA ILE A 66 6.74 -1.76 3.92
C ILE A 66 7.83 -2.47 3.13
N GLU A 67 8.10 -3.73 3.46
CA GLU A 67 9.13 -4.53 2.82
C GLU A 67 8.46 -5.65 2.05
N ALA A 68 8.72 -5.71 0.75
CA ALA A 68 8.07 -6.66 -0.14
C ALA A 68 9.04 -7.14 -1.21
N LYS A 69 8.78 -8.34 -1.74
CA LYS A 69 9.50 -8.90 -2.88
C LYS A 69 9.22 -8.02 -4.09
N GLU A 70 10.20 -7.27 -4.55
CA GLU A 70 10.05 -6.53 -5.80
C GLU A 70 10.14 -7.52 -6.97
N ARG A 71 9.07 -7.66 -7.75
CA ARG A 71 9.07 -8.47 -8.98
C ARG A 71 9.90 -7.75 -10.04
N VAL A 72 11.22 -7.86 -9.96
CA VAL A 72 12.11 -7.39 -11.01
C VAL A 72 11.85 -8.24 -12.26
N LYS A 73 11.55 -7.61 -13.41
CA LYS A 73 11.49 -8.28 -14.73
C LYS A 73 12.87 -8.77 -15.23
N SER A 74 13.87 -8.84 -14.37
CA SER A 74 15.26 -9.14 -14.73
C SER A 74 15.78 -10.36 -13.98
N VAL A 75 16.47 -11.23 -14.71
CA VAL A 75 16.90 -12.59 -14.35
C VAL A 75 18.06 -12.60 -13.31
N PHE A 76 18.36 -11.48 -12.66
CA PHE A 76 19.52 -11.38 -11.78
C PHE A 76 19.15 -10.71 -10.45
N HIS A 77 19.16 -11.53 -9.40
CA HIS A 77 19.12 -11.20 -7.98
C HIS A 77 17.88 -10.41 -7.50
N ALA A 78 16.96 -11.12 -6.83
CA ALA A 78 15.92 -10.49 -6.02
C ALA A 78 16.59 -9.68 -4.89
N LYS A 79 16.78 -8.38 -5.11
CA LYS A 79 17.11 -7.44 -4.03
C LYS A 79 15.84 -7.17 -3.24
N GLU A 80 15.89 -7.40 -1.94
CA GLU A 80 14.83 -7.01 -1.01
C GLU A 80 14.76 -5.48 -0.98
N PHE A 81 13.67 -4.90 -1.46
CA PHE A 81 13.43 -3.46 -1.46
C PHE A 81 12.21 -3.13 -0.60
N GLY A 82 12.36 -2.14 0.28
CA GLY A 82 11.26 -1.59 1.05
C GLY A 82 10.83 -0.22 0.53
N LYS A 83 9.53 0.08 0.62
CA LYS A 83 9.00 1.44 0.43
C LYS A 83 8.80 2.09 1.80
N ILE A 84 9.10 3.39 1.87
CA ILE A 84 8.87 4.21 3.06
C ILE A 84 7.85 5.29 2.70
N ILE A 85 6.76 5.34 3.45
CA ILE A 85 5.68 6.31 3.26
C ILE A 85 5.70 7.26 4.43
N ASN A 86 5.90 8.55 4.16
CA ASN A 86 5.94 9.58 5.21
C ASN A 86 4.57 10.23 5.35
N PHE A 87 3.91 10.00 6.49
CA PHE A 87 2.63 10.62 6.80
C PHE A 87 2.81 12.00 7.41
N LYS A 88 1.77 12.84 7.28
CA LYS A 88 1.76 14.19 7.86
C LYS A 88 1.88 14.15 9.39
N THR A 89 1.10 13.27 10.03
CA THR A 89 1.07 13.10 11.48
C THR A 89 1.32 11.64 11.87
N PRO A 90 1.89 11.40 13.07
CA PRO A 90 2.09 10.04 13.59
C PRO A 90 0.77 9.29 13.79
N GLU A 91 -0.32 10.00 14.11
CA GLU A 91 -1.65 9.42 14.29
C GLU A 91 -2.17 8.77 13.00
N ILE A 92 -1.97 9.42 11.85
CA ILE A 92 -2.35 8.84 10.55
C ILE A 92 -1.50 7.60 10.28
N ALA A 93 -0.19 7.66 10.57
CA ALA A 93 0.70 6.53 10.36
C ALA A 93 0.26 5.30 11.20
N GLN A 94 -0.05 5.52 12.47
CA GLN A 94 -0.54 4.46 13.37
C GLN A 94 -1.92 3.94 12.92
N TRP A 95 -2.83 4.84 12.54
CA TRP A 95 -4.14 4.45 12.03
C TRP A 95 -4.02 3.57 10.78
N VAL A 96 -3.15 3.94 9.84
CA VAL A 96 -2.89 3.15 8.63
C VAL A 96 -2.32 1.79 8.97
N LEU A 97 -1.35 1.72 9.89
CA LEU A 97 -0.77 0.44 10.31
C LEU A 97 -1.86 -0.49 10.87
N ASN A 98 -2.68 0.02 11.80
CA ASN A 98 -3.77 -0.76 12.39
C ASN A 98 -4.79 -1.23 11.33
N LYS A 99 -5.10 -0.39 10.34
CA LYS A 99 -5.99 -0.77 9.22
C LYS A 99 -5.38 -1.82 8.32
N LEU A 100 -4.07 -1.79 8.13
CA LEU A 100 -3.37 -2.80 7.34
C LEU A 100 -3.38 -4.14 8.07
N GLU A 101 -3.18 -4.15 9.38
CA GLU A 101 -3.29 -5.36 10.21
C GLU A 101 -4.70 -5.96 10.18
N ASP A 102 -5.74 -5.14 10.37
CA ASP A 102 -7.13 -5.61 10.28
C ASP A 102 -7.48 -6.14 8.88
N ALA A 103 -6.99 -5.49 7.82
CA ALA A 103 -7.18 -5.97 6.45
C ALA A 103 -6.49 -7.32 6.19
N ARG A 104 -5.34 -7.57 6.81
CA ARG A 104 -4.61 -8.84 6.73
C ARG A 104 -5.28 -9.94 7.54
N ASP A 105 -5.77 -9.65 8.74
CA ASP A 105 -6.47 -10.65 9.57
C ASP A 105 -7.79 -11.11 8.94
N ARG A 106 -8.50 -10.17 8.27
CA ARG A 106 -9.76 -10.45 7.56
C ARG A 106 -9.58 -11.08 6.17
N LEU A 107 -8.36 -11.50 5.81
CA LEU A 107 -8.15 -12.32 4.63
C LEU A 107 -8.90 -13.66 4.81
N PRO A 108 -9.81 -14.03 3.89
CA PRO A 108 -10.42 -15.35 3.94
C PRO A 108 -9.32 -16.41 3.82
N LYS A 109 -9.08 -17.15 4.92
CA LYS A 109 -8.20 -18.32 4.96
C LYS A 109 -8.92 -19.46 4.24
N TYR A 110 -8.82 -19.54 2.92
CA TYR A 110 -9.37 -20.63 2.11
C TYR A 110 -8.35 -21.08 1.07
#